data_AF-A0A2A7WQX2-F1
#
_entry.id   AF-A0A2A7WQX2-F1
#
_cell.length_a   1.000
_cell.length_b   1.000
_cell.length_c   1.000
_cell.angle_alpha   90.00
_cell.angle_beta   90.00
_cell.angle_gamma   90.00
#
_symmetry.space_group_name_H-M   'P 1'
#
loop_
_entity.id
_entity.type
_entity.pdbx_description
1 polymer ?
#
loop_
_entity_poly.entity_id
_entity_poly.type
_entity_poly.pdbx_seq_one_letter_code
_entity_poly.pdbx_strand_id
1 'polypeptide(L)'
;MNPVVGLDVAKGESQIQAFLDRKTPFKKSFKISHTVEGFKQLHQFLLRIEEKANTKPVLIMESTGHYHSPVMQFLDSLNYIYIVINPL
;
A
#
# COMPACT_ATOMS: atom_id res chain seq x y z
N MET A 1 10.57 13.48 5.14
CA MET A 1 10.41 12.14 5.76
C MET A 1 10.31 11.10 4.65
N ASN A 2 10.38 9.79 4.95
CA ASN A 2 10.09 8.77 3.94
C ASN A 2 8.59 8.80 3.59
N PRO A 3 8.20 8.60 2.32
CA PRO A 3 6.81 8.51 1.94
C PRO A 3 6.18 7.27 2.57
N VAL A 4 4.90 7.38 2.91
CA VAL A 4 4.15 6.32 3.57
C VAL A 4 2.90 6.01 2.76
N VAL A 5 2.57 4.73 2.63
CA VAL A 5 1.33 4.26 2.00
C VAL A 5 0.55 3.46 3.01
N GLY A 6 -0.63 3.96 3.39
CA GLY A 6 -1.60 3.22 4.20
C GLY A 6 -2.48 2.34 3.33
N LEU A 7 -2.70 1.11 3.79
CA LEU A 7 -3.62 0.14 3.22
C LEU A 7 -4.57 -0.33 4.33
N ASP A 8 -5.85 -0.10 4.15
CA ASP A 8 -6.90 -0.76 4.93
C ASP A 8 -7.35 -2.01 4.14
N VAL A 9 -7.12 -3.18 4.73
CA VAL A 9 -7.24 -4.48 4.06
C VAL A 9 -8.48 -5.22 4.55
N ALA A 10 -9.39 -5.46 3.60
CA ALA A 10 -10.59 -6.26 3.77
C ALA A 10 -10.53 -7.52 2.90
N LYS A 11 -11.57 -8.36 2.98
CA LYS A 11 -11.66 -9.57 2.15
C LYS A 11 -11.73 -9.20 0.66
N GLY A 12 -10.66 -9.50 -0.08
CA GLY A 12 -10.63 -9.38 -1.54
C GLY A 12 -10.42 -7.95 -2.06
N GLU A 13 -10.26 -6.96 -1.18
CA GLU A 13 -9.98 -5.58 -1.57
C GLU A 13 -9.15 -4.82 -0.53
N SER A 14 -8.52 -3.73 -0.96
CA SER A 14 -7.81 -2.81 -0.09
C SER A 14 -8.07 -1.36 -0.47
N GLN A 15 -8.35 -0.52 0.52
CA GLN A 15 -8.39 0.94 0.38
C GLN A 15 -6.99 1.49 0.60
N ILE A 16 -6.54 2.39 -0.28
CA ILE A 16 -5.14 2.86 -0.33
C ILE A 16 -5.09 4.37 -0.24
N GLN A 17 -4.22 4.91 0.61
CA GLN A 17 -3.89 6.33 0.68
C GLN A 17 -2.39 6.50 0.89
N ALA A 18 -1.76 7.40 0.13
CA ALA A 18 -0.34 7.70 0.27
C ALA A 18 -0.10 9.12 0.76
N PHE A 19 1.07 9.33 1.36
CA PHE A 19 1.57 10.61 1.83
C PHE A 19 3.05 10.75 1.42
N LEU A 20 3.40 11.82 0.71
CA LEU A 20 4.80 12.09 0.33
C LEU A 20 5.60 12.64 1.51
N ASP A 21 4.93 13.38 2.39
CA ASP A 21 5.47 13.90 3.62
C ASP A 21 4.33 14.08 4.63
N ARG A 22 4.67 14.45 5.87
CA ARG A 22 3.69 14.68 6.93
C ARG A 22 2.61 15.67 6.47
N LYS A 23 1.35 15.25 6.51
CA LYS A 23 0.17 16.01 6.07
C LYS A 23 0.14 16.38 4.57
N THR A 24 0.98 15.75 3.75
CA THR A 24 1.01 15.97 2.30
C THR A 24 0.50 14.71 1.57
N PRO A 25 -0.82 14.58 1.38
CA PRO A 25 -1.39 13.41 0.71
C PRO A 25 -0.99 13.36 -0.77
N PHE A 26 -0.69 12.15 -1.25
CA PHE A 26 -0.46 11.88 -2.66
C PHE A 26 -1.72 11.34 -3.31
N LYS A 27 -2.38 12.20 -4.10
CA LYS A 27 -3.66 11.91 -4.77
C LYS A 27 -4.78 11.54 -3.78
N LYS A 28 -5.98 11.34 -4.32
CA LYS A 28 -7.12 10.80 -3.57
C LYS A 28 -6.92 9.31 -3.31
N SER A 29 -7.48 8.84 -2.21
CA SER A 29 -7.53 7.42 -1.90
C SER A 29 -8.33 6.65 -2.95
N PHE A 30 -7.97 5.39 -3.18
CA PHE A 30 -8.64 4.51 -4.13
C PHE A 30 -8.67 3.07 -3.62
N LYS A 31 -9.52 2.24 -4.22
CA LYS A 31 -9.60 0.81 -3.94
C LYS A 31 -8.87 0.00 -4.99
N ILE A 32 -8.31 -1.12 -4.57
CA ILE A 32 -7.91 -2.22 -5.45
C ILE A 32 -8.63 -3.50 -5.04
N SER A 33 -8.90 -4.36 -6.00
CA SER A 33 -9.24 -5.77 -5.72
C SER A 33 -7.95 -6.59 -5.57
N HIS A 34 -8.00 -7.68 -4.80
CA HIS A 34 -6.89 -8.63 -4.67
C HIS A 34 -6.79 -9.57 -5.89
N THR A 35 -6.74 -8.98 -7.08
CA THR A 35 -6.53 -9.65 -8.36
C THR A 35 -5.20 -9.22 -8.97
N VAL A 36 -4.75 -9.90 -10.01
CA VAL A 36 -3.53 -9.53 -10.75
C VAL A 36 -3.61 -8.08 -11.26
N GLU A 37 -4.76 -7.69 -11.79
CA GLU A 37 -5.00 -6.33 -12.31
C GLU A 37 -4.96 -5.29 -11.19
N GLY A 38 -5.58 -5.59 -10.04
CA GLY A 38 -5.57 -4.70 -8.88
C GLY A 38 -4.16 -4.53 -8.29
N PHE A 39 -3.38 -5.61 -8.22
CA PHE A 39 -1.98 -5.53 -7.79
C PHE A 39 -1.09 -4.82 -8.81
N LYS A 40 -1.37 -4.95 -10.12
CA LYS A 40 -0.69 -4.15 -11.15
C LYS A 40 -0.98 -2.66 -10.97
N GLN A 41 -2.24 -2.30 -10.65
CA GLN A 41 -2.60 -0.92 -10.33
C GLN A 41 -1.84 -0.39 -9.11
N LEU A 42 -1.73 -1.21 -8.05
CA LEU A 42 -0.93 -0.88 -6.87
C LEU A 42 0.55 -0.66 -7.22
N HIS A 43 1.16 -1.58 -7.98
CA HIS A 43 2.56 -1.46 -8.40
C HIS A 43 2.82 -0.13 -9.11
N GLN A 44 1.99 0.20 -10.09
CA GLN A 44 2.10 1.45 -10.85
C GLN A 44 1.92 2.69 -9.97
N PHE A 45 1.12 2.58 -8.90
CA PHE A 45 0.97 3.65 -7.93
C PHE A 45 2.21 3.81 -7.05
N LEU A 46 2.81 2.71 -6.57
CA LEU A 46 4.03 2.74 -5.76
C LEU A 46 5.22 3.31 -6.55
N LEU A 47 5.41 2.89 -7.81
CA LEU A 47 6.47 3.44 -8.67
C LEU A 47 6.37 4.96 -8.83
N ARG A 48 5.16 5.50 -8.98
CA ARG A 48 4.95 6.96 -9.07
C ARG A 48 5.29 7.70 -7.78
N ILE A 49 5.14 7.03 -6.62
CA ILE A 49 5.55 7.59 -5.33
C ILE A 49 7.08 7.58 -5.25
N GLU A 50 7.71 6.48 -5.65
CA GLU A 50 9.16 6.35 -5.70
C GLU A 50 9.82 7.41 -6.59
N GLU A 51 9.30 7.60 -7.80
CA GLU A 51 9.78 8.63 -8.73
C GLU A 51 9.67 10.04 -8.14
N LYS A 52 8.60 10.33 -7.39
CA LYS A 52 8.39 11.66 -6.81
C LYS A 52 9.17 11.91 -5.54
N ALA A 53 9.33 10.89 -4.70
CA ALA A 53 10.01 11.00 -3.41
C ALA A 53 11.50 10.65 -3.49
N ASN A 54 11.93 10.09 -4.62
CA ASN A 54 13.27 9.54 -4.85
C ASN A 54 13.67 8.48 -3.81
N THR A 55 12.69 7.75 -3.27
CA THR A 55 12.87 6.69 -2.27
C THR A 55 11.66 5.75 -2.24
N LYS A 56 11.89 4.49 -1.87
CA LYS A 56 10.80 3.52 -1.63
C LYS A 56 9.90 3.94 -0.47
N PRO A 57 8.57 3.88 -0.61
CA PRO A 57 7.67 4.08 0.51
C PRO A 57 7.69 2.92 1.49
N VAL A 58 7.43 3.25 2.76
CA VAL A 58 7.05 2.28 3.78
C VAL A 58 5.54 2.07 3.70
N LEU A 59 5.10 0.82 3.66
CA LEU A 59 3.66 0.52 3.65
C LEU A 59 3.17 0.19 5.07
N ILE A 60 1.99 0.66 5.41
CA ILE A 60 1.32 0.37 6.69
C ILE A 60 0.00 -0.31 6.36
N MET A 61 -0.21 -1.52 6.84
CA MET A 61 -1.39 -2.32 6.58
C MET A 61 -2.22 -2.48 7.85
N GLU A 62 -3.46 -2.01 7.83
CA GLU A 62 -4.47 -2.31 8.84
C GLU A 62 -5.29 -3.50 8.31
N SER A 63 -5.21 -4.67 8.95
CA SER A 63 -5.76 -5.90 8.37
C SER A 63 -6.89 -6.51 9.18
N THR A 64 -8.09 -6.57 8.61
CA THR A 64 -9.17 -7.38 9.18
C THR A 64 -8.91 -8.87 8.97
N GLY A 65 -8.48 -9.59 10.01
CA GLY A 65 -8.17 -11.03 9.92
C GLY A 65 -6.96 -11.34 9.03
N HIS A 66 -7.00 -12.47 8.30
CA HIS A 66 -5.86 -12.98 7.50
C HIS A 66 -5.82 -12.49 6.04
N TYR A 67 -6.68 -11.54 5.65
CA TYR A 67 -6.81 -11.11 4.25
C TYR A 67 -5.62 -10.31 3.71
N HIS A 68 -4.65 -9.93 4.56
CA HIS A 68 -3.40 -9.31 4.14
C HIS A 68 -2.43 -10.28 3.42
N SER A 69 -2.61 -11.60 3.57
CA SER A 69 -1.63 -12.57 3.07
C SER A 69 -1.30 -12.42 1.56
N PRO A 70 -2.29 -12.24 0.65
CA PRO A 70 -2.01 -12.02 -0.76
C PRO A 70 -1.28 -10.69 -1.02
N VAL A 71 -1.60 -9.66 -0.25
CA VAL A 71 -0.96 -8.34 -0.35
C VAL A 71 0.51 -8.44 0.08
N MET A 72 0.80 -9.14 1.18
CA MET A 72 2.17 -9.39 1.65
C MET A 72 2.99 -10.14 0.61
N GLN A 73 2.49 -11.27 0.09
CA GLN A 73 3.22 -12.04 -0.94
C GLN A 73 3.57 -11.17 -2.16
N PHE A 74 2.64 -10.32 -2.59
CA PHE A 74 2.88 -9.37 -3.67
C PHE A 74 3.96 -8.35 -3.31
N LEU A 75 3.91 -7.75 -2.12
CA LEU A 75 4.91 -6.75 -1.67
C LEU A 75 6.29 -7.36 -1.44
N ASP A 76 6.36 -8.58 -0.89
CA ASP A 76 7.59 -9.34 -0.70
C ASP A 76 8.29 -9.58 -2.04
N SER A 77 7.53 -9.93 -3.09
CA SER A 77 8.06 -10.14 -4.45
C SER A 77 8.69 -8.90 -5.08
N LEU A 78 8.40 -7.72 -4.55
CA LEU A 78 8.90 -6.42 -5.02
C LEU A 78 9.89 -5.77 -4.03
N ASN A 79 10.25 -6.49 -2.97
CA ASN A 79 11.14 -6.04 -1.91
C ASN A 79 10.68 -4.71 -1.27
N TYR A 80 9.38 -4.60 -0.96
CA TYR A 80 8.86 -3.50 -0.17
C TYR A 80 8.91 -3.80 1.33
N ILE A 81 9.17 -2.77 2.13
CA ILE A 81 9.05 -2.84 3.59
C ILE A 81 7.64 -2.46 3.98
N TYR A 82 7.01 -3.29 4.82
CA TYR A 82 5.68 -3.02 5.35
C TYR A 82 5.57 -3.35 6.83
N ILE A 83 4.60 -2.72 7.48
CA ILE A 83 4.21 -2.94 8.87
C ILE A 83 2.75 -3.37 8.86
N VAL A 84 2.44 -4.50 9.50
CA VAL A 84 1.06 -4.94 9.72
C VAL A 84 0.62 -4.51 11.12
N ILE A 85 -0.53 -3.84 11.18
CA ILE A 85 -1.18 -3.39 12.41
C ILE A 85 -2.45 -4.20 12.57
N ASN A 86 -2.66 -4.74 13.77
CA ASN A 86 -3.91 -5.41 14.11
C ASN A 86 -5.02 -4.36 14.21
N PRO A 87 -6.20 -4.59 13.60
CA PRO A 87 -7.37 -3.74 13.80
C PRO A 87 -7.80 -3.81 15.26
N LEU A 88 -8.18 -2.65 15.81
CA LEU A 88 -8.69 -2.51 17.18
C LEU A 88 -10.15 -2.95 17.27
#